data_AF-A0A2G6ARW2-F1
#
_entry.id   AF-A0A2G6ARW2-F1
#
_cell.length_a   1.000
_cell.length_b   1.000
_cell.length_c   1.000
_cell.angle_alpha   90.00
_cell.angle_beta   90.00
_cell.angle_gamma   90.00
#
_symmetry.space_group_name_H-M   'P 1'
#
loop_
_entity.id
_entity.type
_entity.pdbx_description
1 polymer ?
#
loop_
_entity_poly.entity_id
_entity_poly.type
_entity_poly.pdbx_seq_one_letter_code
_entity_poly.pdbx_strand_id
1 'polypeptide(L)'
;MIDWLNRFLETDNTKLIYLLALIMGANIIDFTLGWINAKFNKQVDFSSSRAIFGIARKMLLLILCVYFIPVALLVPEPIGISALYVLYAGYLLSEINSILNHLKLTDDDKSTDVFIDFINTVFKKGGK
;
A
#
# COMPACT_ATOMS: atom_id res chain seq x y z
N MET A 1 -12.95 20.82 10.27
CA MET A 1 -11.84 19.85 10.15
C MET A 1 -11.76 19.07 11.45
N ILE A 2 -11.38 17.80 11.41
CA ILE A 2 -11.22 17.02 12.64
C ILE A 2 -9.88 17.46 13.27
N ASP A 3 -9.91 18.32 14.29
CA ASP A 3 -8.71 19.02 14.81
C ASP A 3 -7.61 18.08 15.33
N TRP A 4 -7.97 16.87 15.74
CA TRP A 4 -7.00 15.83 16.10
C TRP A 4 -6.24 15.29 14.87
N LEU A 5 -6.87 15.26 13.69
CA LEU A 5 -6.23 14.80 12.44
C LEU A 5 -5.17 15.80 11.95
N ASN A 6 -5.38 17.10 12.20
CA ASN A 6 -4.47 18.16 11.77
C ASN A 6 -3.07 18.01 12.37
N ARG A 7 -2.97 17.50 13.61
CA ARG A 7 -1.70 17.28 14.29
C ARG A 7 -0.79 16.29 13.56
N PHE A 8 -1.36 15.35 12.80
CA PHE A 8 -0.57 14.42 11.99
C PHE A 8 -0.01 15.05 10.71
N LEU A 9 -0.52 16.22 10.33
CA LEU A 9 -0.18 16.92 9.09
C LEU A 9 0.64 18.18 9.32
N GLU A 10 1.04 18.47 10.58
CA GLU A 10 1.77 19.70 10.94
C GLU A 10 3.18 19.76 10.38
N THR A 11 3.92 18.65 10.37
CA THR A 11 5.31 18.60 9.90
C THR A 11 5.52 17.46 8.90
N ASP A 12 6.53 17.59 8.04
CA ASP A 12 6.84 16.53 7.08
C ASP A 12 7.28 15.23 7.76
N ASN A 13 7.97 15.31 8.90
CA ASN A 13 8.29 14.14 9.70
C ASN A 13 7.03 13.43 10.21
N THR A 14 6.04 14.18 10.71
CA THR A 14 4.78 13.60 11.17
C THR A 14 3.99 12.99 10.02
N LYS A 15 3.98 13.63 8.85
CA LYS A 15 3.32 13.12 7.64
C LYS A 15 3.97 11.83 7.13
N LEU A 16 5.30 11.75 7.13
CA LEU A 16 6.04 10.54 6.74
C LEU A 16 5.76 9.37 7.69
N ILE A 17 5.70 9.62 9.00
CA ILE A 17 5.29 8.63 9.99
C ILE A 17 3.85 8.18 9.76
N TYR A 18 2.95 9.12 9.46
CA TYR A 18 1.55 8.81 9.14
C TYR A 18 1.45 7.94 7.88
N LEU A 19 2.23 8.22 6.83
CA LEU A 19 2.31 7.39 5.62
C LEU A 19 2.82 5.97 5.93
N LEU A 20 3.84 5.82 6.77
CA LEU A 20 4.30 4.50 7.22
C LEU A 20 3.20 3.75 7.98
N ALA A 21 2.44 4.43 8.83
CA ALA A 21 1.31 3.82 9.53
C ALA A 21 0.21 3.35 8.55
N LEU A 22 -0.08 4.15 7.51
CA LEU A 22 -1.01 3.74 6.43
C LEU A 22 -0.50 2.52 5.66
N ILE A 23 0.80 2.48 5.32
CA ILE A 23 1.43 1.33 4.66
C ILE A 23 1.31 0.08 5.53
N MET A 24 1.55 0.20 6.84
CA MET A 24 1.38 -0.93 7.76
C MET A 24 -0.08 -1.40 7.82
N GLY A 25 -1.03 -0.46 7.90
CA GLY A 25 -2.46 -0.78 7.86
C GLY A 25 -2.86 -1.50 6.58
N ALA A 26 -2.40 -1.00 5.42
CA ALA A 26 -2.65 -1.63 4.13
C ALA A 26 -2.07 -3.05 4.06
N ASN A 27 -0.84 -3.25 4.55
CA ASN A 27 -0.22 -4.57 4.60
C ASN A 27 -1.00 -5.59 5.45
N ILE A 28 -1.56 -5.16 6.58
CA ILE A 28 -2.40 -6.01 7.44
C ILE A 28 -3.69 -6.41 6.72
N ILE A 29 -4.35 -5.44 6.08
CA ILE A 29 -5.58 -5.68 5.32
C ILE A 29 -5.29 -6.64 4.17
N ASP A 30 -4.26 -6.37 3.37
CA ASP A 30 -3.88 -7.18 2.23
C ASP A 30 -3.55 -8.62 2.64
N PHE A 31 -2.72 -8.80 3.67
CA PHE A 31 -2.39 -10.12 4.19
C PHE A 31 -3.64 -10.89 4.64
N THR A 32 -4.54 -10.22 5.35
CA THR A 32 -5.79 -10.81 5.83
C THR A 32 -6.68 -11.24 4.66
N LEU A 33 -6.82 -10.39 3.65
CA LEU A 33 -7.62 -10.68 2.45
C LEU A 33 -7.01 -11.79 1.61
N GLY A 34 -5.69 -11.79 1.42
CA GLY A 34 -4.96 -12.85 0.73
C GLY A 34 -5.14 -14.20 1.42
N TRP A 35 -5.08 -14.23 2.75
CA TRP A 35 -5.33 -15.43 3.55
C TRP A 35 -6.78 -15.93 3.40
N ILE A 36 -7.76 -15.04 3.51
CA ILE A 36 -9.18 -15.37 3.31
C ILE A 36 -9.39 -15.95 1.91
N ASN A 37 -8.91 -15.27 0.87
CA ASN A 37 -9.09 -15.69 -0.51
C ASN A 37 -8.47 -17.08 -0.77
N ALA A 38 -7.29 -17.34 -0.23
CA ALA A 38 -6.61 -18.63 -0.37
C ALA A 38 -7.30 -19.77 0.41
N LYS A 39 -7.99 -19.46 1.52
CA LYS A 39 -8.78 -20.44 2.29
C LYS A 39 -10.10 -20.82 1.61
N PHE A 40 -10.74 -19.88 0.90
CA PHE A 40 -12.06 -20.11 0.28
C PHE A 40 -11.98 -20.53 -1.20
N ASN A 41 -10.90 -20.25 -1.92
CA ASN A 41 -10.72 -20.74 -3.29
C ASN A 41 -10.14 -22.16 -3.33
N LYS A 42 -10.96 -23.14 -3.72
CA LYS A 42 -10.56 -24.55 -3.91
C LYS A 42 -9.62 -24.79 -5.11
N GLN A 43 -9.37 -23.79 -5.96
CA GLN A 43 -8.47 -23.89 -7.12
C GLN A 43 -7.02 -23.47 -6.82
N VAL A 44 -6.74 -22.95 -5.63
CA VAL A 44 -5.39 -22.51 -5.24
C VAL A 44 -4.82 -23.56 -4.30
N ASP A 45 -3.85 -24.35 -4.76
CA ASP A 45 -3.05 -25.19 -3.87
C ASP A 45 -2.34 -24.26 -2.87
N PHE A 46 -2.79 -24.30 -1.62
CA PHE A 46 -2.21 -23.54 -0.53
C PHE A 46 -0.80 -24.08 -0.24
N SER A 47 0.18 -23.55 -0.99
CA SER A 47 1.58 -23.81 -0.71
C SER A 47 2.05 -22.82 0.35
N SER A 48 2.36 -23.33 1.52
CA SER A 48 2.98 -22.59 2.64
C SER A 48 4.20 -21.77 2.18
N SER A 49 4.96 -22.26 1.21
CA SER A 49 6.11 -21.55 0.63
C SER A 49 5.70 -20.26 -0.10
N ARG A 50 4.61 -20.26 -0.87
CA ARG A 50 4.11 -19.05 -1.55
C ARG A 50 3.60 -18.01 -0.55
N ALA A 51 2.91 -18.44 0.51
CA ALA A 51 2.45 -17.56 1.57
C ALA A 51 3.62 -16.88 2.30
N ILE A 52 4.65 -17.66 2.69
CA ILE A 52 5.86 -17.12 3.33
C ILE A 52 6.59 -16.14 2.41
N PHE A 53 6.69 -16.45 1.11
CA PHE A 53 7.33 -15.55 0.15
C PHE A 53 6.58 -14.21 0.02
N GLY A 54 5.25 -14.24 0.03
CA GLY A 54 4.41 -13.03 0.04
C GLY A 54 4.68 -12.15 1.26
N ILE A 55 4.72 -12.75 2.46
CA ILE A 55 5.05 -12.03 3.70
C ILE A 55 6.48 -11.49 3.65
N ALA A 56 7.45 -12.30 3.25
CA ALA A 56 8.85 -11.90 3.18
C ALA A 56 9.05 -10.70 2.24
N ARG A 57 8.38 -10.68 1.09
CA ARG A 57 8.40 -9.55 0.15
C ARG A 57 7.89 -8.27 0.80
N LYS A 58 6.76 -8.32 1.51
CA LYS A 58 6.17 -7.17 2.21
C LYS A 58 7.08 -6.65 3.32
N MET A 59 7.68 -7.56 4.09
CA MET A 59 8.64 -7.22 5.13
C MET A 59 9.89 -6.57 4.55
N LEU A 60 10.39 -7.05 3.41
CA LEU A 60 11.55 -6.47 2.74
C LEU A 60 11.26 -5.04 2.27
N LEU A 61 10.08 -4.78 1.71
CA LEU A 61 9.64 -3.44 1.32
C LEU A 61 9.48 -2.50 2.52
N LEU A 62 8.97 -3.00 3.65
CA LEU A 62 8.89 -2.23 4.90
C LEU A 62 10.28 -1.88 5.44
N ILE A 63 11.20 -2.86 5.47
CA ILE A 63 12.60 -2.65 5.88
C ILE A 63 13.25 -1.61 4.97
N LEU A 64 13.01 -1.68 3.67
CA LEU A 64 13.51 -0.72 2.70
C LEU A 64 12.99 0.69 3.00
N CYS A 65 11.70 0.86 3.30
CA CYS A 65 11.13 2.15 3.68
C CYS A 65 11.80 2.76 4.93
N VAL A 66 12.08 1.93 5.94
CA VAL A 66 12.77 2.38 7.17
C VAL A 66 14.24 2.67 6.91
N TYR A 67 14.92 1.83 6.11
CA TYR A 67 16.32 1.99 5.76
C TYR A 67 16.59 3.28 4.99
N PHE A 68 15.65 3.70 4.14
CA PHE A 68 15.82 4.95 3.39
C PHE A 68 15.65 6.22 4.25
N ILE A 69 15.14 6.13 5.49
CA ILE A 69 15.06 7.28 6.41
C ILE A 69 16.44 7.86 6.70
N PRO A 70 17.43 7.10 7.24
CA PRO A 70 18.77 7.64 7.44
C PRO A 70 19.48 7.98 6.13
N VAL A 71 19.18 7.29 5.02
CA VAL A 71 19.75 7.62 3.69
C VAL A 71 19.27 8.99 3.21
N ALA A 72 18.02 9.35 3.46
CA ALA A 72 17.46 10.65 3.08
C ALA A 72 18.15 11.82 3.80
N LEU A 73 18.77 11.58 4.97
CA LEU A 73 19.56 12.58 5.69
C LEU A 73 20.91 12.87 5.02
N LEU A 74 21.36 12.05 4.07
CA LEU A 74 22.63 12.21 3.36
C LEU A 74 22.55 13.14 2.14
N VAL A 75 21.34 13.54 1.75
CA VAL A 75 21.07 14.41 0.60
C VAL A 75 20.43 15.72 1.05
N PRO A 76 20.40 16.77 0.20
CA PRO A 76 19.72 18.02 0.56
C PRO A 76 18.28 17.77 1.01
N GLU A 77 17.87 18.42 2.10
CA GLU A 77 16.61 18.18 2.80
C GLU A 77 15.37 18.13 1.86
N PRO A 78 15.18 19.07 0.90
CA PRO A 78 14.04 19.00 -0.01
C PRO A 78 14.04 17.74 -0.88
N ILE A 79 15.21 17.26 -1.28
CA ILE A 79 15.37 16.06 -2.10
C ILE A 79 15.12 14.81 -1.26
N GLY A 80 15.70 14.75 -0.06
CA GLY A 80 15.54 13.61 0.85
C GLY A 80 14.08 13.38 1.24
N ILE A 81 13.40 14.45 1.67
CA ILE A 81 11.98 14.40 2.04
C ILE A 81 11.12 14.00 0.83
N SER A 82 11.35 14.61 -0.33
CA SER A 82 10.59 14.28 -1.54
C SER A 82 10.78 12.83 -1.98
N ALA A 83 12.01 12.30 -1.89
CA ALA A 83 12.30 10.92 -2.22
C ALA A 83 11.56 9.94 -1.28
N LEU A 84 11.48 10.25 0.02
CA LEU A 84 10.72 9.46 0.98
C LEU A 84 9.21 9.49 0.66
N TYR A 85 8.65 10.65 0.30
CA TYR A 85 7.26 10.74 -0.13
C TYR A 85 6.97 9.88 -1.36
N VAL A 86 7.82 9.93 -2.38
CA VAL A 86 7.66 9.12 -3.60
C VAL A 86 7.73 7.63 -3.27
N LEU A 87 8.71 7.22 -2.45
CA LEU A 87 8.86 5.84 -2.03
C LEU A 87 7.63 5.34 -1.27
N TYR A 88 7.17 6.11 -0.28
CA TYR A 88 6.08 5.70 0.60
C TYR A 88 4.74 5.73 -0.12
N ALA A 89 4.47 6.77 -0.91
CA ALA A 89 3.26 6.85 -1.71
C ALA A 89 3.23 5.73 -2.78
N GLY A 90 4.35 5.49 -3.47
CA GLY A 90 4.45 4.41 -4.45
C GLY A 90 4.20 3.03 -3.83
N TYR A 91 4.76 2.77 -2.66
CA TYR A 91 4.51 1.52 -1.95
C TYR A 91 3.06 1.40 -1.49
N LEU A 92 2.48 2.47 -0.92
CA LEU A 92 1.09 2.48 -0.51
C LEU A 92 0.13 2.22 -1.68
N LEU A 93 0.38 2.83 -2.84
CA LEU A 93 -0.39 2.58 -4.07
C LEU A 93 -0.30 1.11 -4.51
N SER A 94 0.89 0.52 -4.46
CA SER A 94 1.08 -0.91 -4.75
C SER A 94 0.30 -1.80 -3.79
N GLU A 95 0.27 -1.47 -2.50
CA GLU A 95 -0.49 -2.22 -1.49
C GLU A 95 -2.01 -2.07 -1.70
N ILE A 96 -2.50 -0.87 -2.02
CA ILE A 96 -3.90 -0.67 -2.39
C ILE A 96 -4.28 -1.52 -3.61
N ASN A 97 -3.44 -1.55 -4.64
CA ASN A 97 -3.69 -2.39 -5.83
C ASN A 97 -3.77 -3.88 -5.47
N SER A 98 -2.92 -4.35 -4.57
CA SER A 98 -2.95 -5.73 -4.06
C SER A 98 -4.26 -6.03 -3.31
N ILE A 99 -4.70 -5.12 -2.44
CA ILE A 99 -5.98 -5.22 -1.72
C ILE A 99 -7.15 -5.33 -2.69
N LEU A 100 -7.19 -4.44 -3.71
CA LEU A 100 -8.26 -4.44 -4.71
C LEU A 100 -8.31 -5.76 -5.50
N ASN A 101 -7.14 -6.32 -5.85
CA ASN A 101 -7.06 -7.63 -6.49
C ASN A 101 -7.63 -8.74 -5.62
N HIS A 102 -7.40 -8.70 -4.30
CA HIS A 102 -7.99 -9.67 -3.39
C HIS A 102 -9.51 -9.50 -3.22
N LEU A 103 -10.03 -8.28 -3.34
CA LEU A 103 -11.45 -7.99 -3.27
C LEU A 103 -12.21 -8.28 -4.57
N LYS A 104 -11.51 -8.62 -5.68
CA LYS A 104 -12.10 -8.83 -7.00
C LYS A 104 -13.12 -7.75 -7.38
N LEU A 105 -12.77 -6.48 -7.15
CA LEU A 105 -13.70 -5.36 -7.40
C LEU A 105 -14.04 -5.14 -8.89
N THR A 106 -13.56 -5.99 -9.81
CA THR A 106 -14.04 -6.10 -11.18
C THR A 106 -13.98 -7.57 -11.66
N ASP A 107 -15.07 -8.06 -12.28
CA ASP A 107 -15.25 -9.42 -12.82
C ASP A 107 -14.51 -9.69 -14.16
N ASP A 108 -13.59 -8.82 -14.61
CA ASP A 108 -12.99 -8.93 -15.94
C ASP A 108 -11.53 -9.41 -15.90
N ASP A 109 -11.29 -10.53 -16.58
CA ASP A 109 -10.06 -11.32 -16.71
C ASP A 109 -8.95 -10.62 -17.52
N LYS A 110 -8.81 -9.29 -17.40
CA LYS A 110 -7.82 -8.50 -18.13
C LYS A 110 -6.87 -7.81 -17.16
N SER A 111 -5.58 -8.13 -17.33
CA SER A 111 -4.40 -7.65 -16.61
C SER A 111 -4.11 -6.13 -16.75
N THR A 112 -5.15 -5.31 -16.79
CA THR A 112 -5.05 -3.85 -16.78
C THR A 112 -4.98 -3.40 -15.32
N ASP A 113 -4.16 -2.39 -15.00
CA ASP A 113 -3.94 -1.91 -13.63
C ASP A 113 -5.27 -1.67 -12.88
N VAL A 114 -5.63 -2.61 -12.01
CA VAL A 114 -6.91 -2.65 -11.28
C VAL A 114 -7.15 -1.36 -10.48
N PHE A 115 -6.08 -0.71 -10.04
CA PHE A 115 -6.11 0.61 -9.43
C PHE A 115 -6.64 1.70 -10.39
N ILE A 116 -6.22 1.72 -11.65
CA ILE A 116 -6.69 2.71 -12.65
C ILE A 116 -8.17 2.50 -12.93
N ASP A 117 -8.62 1.26 -13.05
CA ASP A 117 -10.04 0.94 -13.26
C ASP A 117 -10.91 1.30 -12.05
N PHE A 118 -10.41 1.06 -10.84
CA PHE A 118 -11.07 1.51 -9.61
C PHE A 118 -11.22 3.03 -9.57
N ILE A 119 -10.14 3.79 -9.83
CA ILE A 119 -10.17 5.25 -9.88
C ILE A 119 -11.17 5.72 -10.94
N ASN A 120 -11.11 5.18 -12.16
CA ASN A 120 -12.04 5.54 -13.23
C ASN A 120 -13.49 5.26 -12.87
N THR A 121 -13.77 4.17 -12.16
CA THR A 121 -15.11 3.79 -11.72
C THR A 121 -15.64 4.69 -10.61
N VAL A 122 -14.81 4.99 -9.60
CA VAL A 122 -15.16 5.87 -8.47
C VAL A 122 -15.39 7.31 -8.95
N PHE A 123 -14.49 7.83 -9.79
CA PHE A 123 -14.61 9.18 -10.33
C PHE A 123 -15.75 9.33 -11.35
N LYS A 124 -16.10 8.29 -12.13
CA LYS A 124 -17.32 8.31 -12.97
C LYS A 124 -18.62 8.28 -12.16
N LYS A 125 -18.65 7.64 -10.99
CA LYS A 125 -19.85 7.57 -10.13
C LYS A 125 -20.12 8.85 -9.34
N GLY A 126 -19.12 9.70 -9.13
CA GLY A 126 -19.28 11.00 -8.45
C GLY A 126 -19.89 12.13 -9.29
N GLY A 127 -20.21 11.87 -10.56
CA GLY A 127 -20.77 12.84 -11.52
C GLY A 127 -22.28 12.76 -11.74
N LYS A 128 -23.07 12.39 -10.71
CA LYS A 128 -24.53 12.50 -10.72
C LYS A 128 -25.01 13.34 -9.56
#